data_AF-W1DTP4-F1
#
_entry.id   AF-W1DTP4-F1
#
_cell.length_a   1.000
_cell.length_b   1.000
_cell.length_c   1.000
_cell.angle_alpha   90.00
_cell.angle_beta   90.00
_cell.angle_gamma   90.00
#
_symmetry.space_group_name_H-M   'P 1'
#
loop_
_entity.id
_entity.type
_entity.pdbx_description
1 polymer ?
#
loop_
_entity_poly.entity_id
_entity_poly.type
_entity_poly.pdbx_seq_one_letter_code
_entity_poly.pdbx_strand_id
1 'polypeptide(L)'
;MLKTFRDGLYTQLSNPKTALVFASIFTALLPAQIPTAFYYIVPLMSFLIDVSWYSLVALVLSADRPRRVYLRLKRRIDIATATVLGALGLRLIATSLTR
;
A
#
# COMPACT_ATOMS: atom_id res chain seq x y z
N MET A 1 18.47 -5.23 13.81
CA MET A 1 18.14 -4.59 12.51
C MET A 1 18.00 -5.60 11.37
N LEU A 2 19.02 -6.39 11.02
CA LEU A 2 18.91 -7.34 9.89
C LEU A 2 17.79 -8.39 10.03
N LYS A 3 17.54 -8.93 11.24
CA LYS A 3 16.41 -9.85 11.47
C LYS A 3 15.06 -9.21 11.16
N THR A 4 14.80 -8.03 11.73
CA THR A 4 13.55 -7.27 11.52
C THR A 4 13.36 -6.85 10.07
N PHE A 5 14.44 -6.45 9.38
CA PHE A 5 14.40 -6.15 7.95
C PHE A 5 14.06 -7.40 7.13
N ARG A 6 14.67 -8.54 7.45
CA ARG A 6 14.45 -9.80 6.76
C ARG A 6 13.02 -10.33 6.95
N ASP A 7 12.49 -10.25 8.17
CA ASP A 7 11.11 -10.66 8.47
C ASP A 7 10.10 -9.76 7.74
N GLY A 8 10.34 -8.45 7.69
CA GLY A 8 9.54 -7.51 6.90
C GLY A 8 9.61 -7.78 5.39
N LEU A 9 10.81 -8.05 4.87
CA LEU A 9 11.05 -8.38 3.46
C LEU A 9 10.30 -9.65 3.05
N TYR A 10 10.42 -10.72 3.85
CA TYR A 10 9.70 -11.96 3.58
C TYR A 10 8.19 -11.77 3.68
N THR A 11 7.70 -11.03 4.67
CA THR A 11 6.27 -10.73 4.81
C THR A 11 5.71 -10.01 3.57
N GLN A 12 6.47 -9.06 3.03
CA GLN A 12 6.08 -8.31 1.83
C GLN A 12 6.15 -9.18 0.56
N LEU A 13 7.21 -9.98 0.40
CA LEU A 13 7.38 -10.89 -0.74
C LEU A 13 6.33 -12.02 -0.76
N SER A 14 5.92 -12.51 0.41
CA SER A 14 4.90 -13.56 0.54
C SER A 14 3.47 -13.06 0.34
N ASN A 15 3.26 -11.76 0.08
CA ASN A 15 1.93 -11.19 -0.13
C ASN A 15 1.62 -11.06 -1.63
N PRO A 16 1.05 -12.09 -2.29
CA PRO A 16 0.73 -12.05 -3.72
C PRO A 16 -0.31 -10.97 -4.05
N LYS A 17 -1.06 -10.48 -3.05
CA LYS A 17 -2.07 -9.44 -3.22
C LYS A 17 -1.46 -8.16 -3.79
N THR A 18 -0.27 -7.79 -3.33
CA THR A 18 0.41 -6.58 -3.80
C THR A 18 0.72 -6.68 -5.29
N ALA A 19 1.33 -7.80 -5.71
CA ALA A 19 1.62 -8.06 -7.12
C ALA A 19 0.34 -8.06 -7.98
N LEU A 20 -0.73 -8.67 -7.49
CA LEU A 20 -2.00 -8.79 -8.22
C LEU A 20 -2.73 -7.44 -8.36
N VAL A 21 -2.67 -6.58 -7.34
CA VAL A 21 -3.20 -5.22 -7.37
C VAL A 21 -2.42 -4.36 -8.36
N PHE A 22 -1.09 -4.35 -8.29
CA PHE A 22 -0.26 -3.58 -9.23
C PHE A 22 -0.46 -4.06 -10.67
N ALA A 23 -0.49 -5.37 -10.89
CA ALA A 23 -0.78 -5.93 -12.22
C ALA A 23 -2.15 -5.47 -12.74
N SER A 24 -3.20 -5.49 -11.89
CA SER A 24 -4.55 -5.05 -12.29
C SER A 24 -4.60 -3.56 -12.63
N ILE A 25 -3.98 -2.71 -11.80
CA ILE A 25 -3.96 -1.25 -12.00
C ILE A 25 -3.18 -0.90 -13.26
N PHE A 26 -1.97 -1.45 -13.42
CA PHE A 26 -1.16 -1.18 -14.60
C PHE A 26 -1.81 -1.72 -15.87
N THR A 27 -2.40 -2.92 -15.84
CA THR A 27 -3.10 -3.47 -17.01
C THR A 27 -4.34 -2.62 -17.38
N ALA A 28 -5.05 -2.07 -16.40
CA ALA A 28 -6.22 -1.22 -16.66
C ALA A 28 -5.87 0.19 -17.16
N LEU A 29 -4.71 0.72 -16.76
CA LEU A 29 -4.29 2.10 -17.07
C LEU A 29 -3.34 2.19 -18.26
N LEU A 30 -2.61 1.12 -18.60
CA LEU A 30 -1.68 1.14 -19.72
C LEU A 30 -2.42 0.90 -21.05
N PRO A 31 -2.13 1.69 -22.09
CA PRO A 31 -2.68 1.48 -23.42
C PRO A 31 -2.16 0.17 -24.04
N ALA A 32 -2.92 -0.43 -24.95
CA ALA A 32 -2.58 -1.70 -25.59
C ALA A 32 -1.22 -1.69 -26.32
N GLN A 33 -0.75 -0.50 -26.73
CA GLN A 33 0.58 -0.27 -27.27
C GLN A 33 1.43 0.46 -26.23
N ILE A 34 2.19 -0.30 -25.45
CA ILE A 34 3.07 0.24 -24.41
C ILE A 34 4.42 0.57 -25.05
N PRO A 35 4.84 1.84 -25.11
CA PRO A 35 6.21 2.18 -25.52
C PRO A 35 7.21 1.55 -24.55
N THR A 36 8.31 0.97 -25.04
CA THR A 36 9.30 0.25 -24.21
C THR A 36 9.82 1.07 -23.02
N ALA A 37 9.88 2.40 -23.15
CA ALA A 37 10.26 3.30 -22.06
C ALA A 37 9.33 3.21 -20.83
N PHE A 38 8.03 2.95 -20.99
CA PHE A 38 7.07 2.87 -19.88
C PHE A 38 7.33 1.67 -18.94
N TYR A 39 7.93 0.59 -19.45
CA TYR A 39 8.36 -0.55 -18.62
C TYR A 39 9.41 -0.17 -17.58
N TYR A 40 10.16 0.91 -17.81
CA TYR A 40 11.18 1.40 -16.87
C TYR A 40 10.68 2.59 -16.07
N ILE A 41 9.98 3.53 -16.71
CA ILE A 41 9.52 4.77 -16.08
C ILE A 41 8.47 4.49 -15.00
N VAL A 42 7.49 3.61 -15.29
CA VAL A 42 6.38 3.36 -14.36
C VAL A 42 6.87 2.70 -13.07
N PRO A 43 7.68 1.62 -13.08
CA PRO A 43 8.23 1.06 -11.86
C PRO A 43 9.16 2.02 -11.12
N LEU A 44 9.99 2.79 -11.84
CA LEU A 44 10.92 3.73 -11.22
C LEU A 44 10.17 4.85 -10.47
N MET A 45 9.14 5.43 -11.09
CA MET A 45 8.31 6.45 -10.45
C MET A 45 7.56 5.89 -9.25
N SER A 46 6.96 4.70 -9.37
CA SER A 46 6.30 4.04 -8.23
C SER A 46 7.28 3.84 -7.07
N PHE A 47 8.48 3.36 -7.36
CA PHE A 47 9.54 3.16 -6.37
C PHE A 47 9.94 4.49 -5.69
N LEU A 48 10.13 5.56 -6.46
CA LEU A 48 10.49 6.87 -5.92
C LEU A 48 9.38 7.44 -5.03
N ILE A 49 8.11 7.29 -5.43
CA ILE A 49 6.96 7.72 -4.64
C ILE A 49 6.91 6.94 -3.32
N ASP A 50 7.04 5.62 -3.38
CA ASP A 50 7.00 4.76 -2.20
C ASP A 50 8.16 5.08 -1.24
N VAL A 51 9.39 5.16 -1.75
CA VAL A 51 10.56 5.51 -0.93
C VAL A 51 10.37 6.88 -0.30
N SER A 52 9.98 7.90 -1.08
CA SER A 52 9.77 9.25 -0.56
C SER A 52 8.71 9.29 0.54
N TRP A 53 7.58 8.60 0.32
CA TRP A 53 6.50 8.53 1.29
C TRP A 53 6.90 7.79 2.56
N TYR A 54 7.43 6.58 2.45
CA TYR A 54 7.84 5.78 3.61
C TYR A 54 9.00 6.40 4.37
N SER A 55 9.96 7.04 3.68
CA SER A 55 11.02 7.82 4.32
C SER A 55 10.45 9.02 5.08
N LEU A 56 9.51 9.76 4.48
CA LEU A 56 8.84 10.87 5.17
C LEU A 56 8.08 10.40 6.41
N VAL A 57 7.30 9.32 6.28
CA VAL A 57 6.57 8.72 7.41
C VAL A 57 7.53 8.25 8.49
N ALA A 58 8.62 7.58 8.13
CA ALA A 58 9.65 7.13 9.06
C ALA A 58 10.30 8.32 9.80
N LEU A 59 10.68 9.38 9.08
CA LEU A 59 11.25 10.59 9.68
C LEU A 59 10.28 11.28 10.64
N VAL A 60 9.01 11.42 10.25
CA VAL A 60 7.98 12.02 11.09
C VAL A 60 7.75 11.19 12.35
N LEU A 61 7.69 9.85 12.25
CA LEU A 61 7.48 8.97 13.39
C LEU A 61 8.74 8.68 14.22
N SER A 62 9.94 8.95 13.71
CA SER A 62 11.20 8.77 14.45
C SER A 62 11.37 9.81 15.56
N ALA A 63 10.67 10.95 15.53
CA ALA A 63 10.70 11.94 16.59
C ALA A 63 9.72 11.59 17.74
N ASP A 64 10.15 11.72 19.00
CA ASP A 64 9.36 11.34 20.18
C ASP A 64 8.06 12.13 20.37
N ARG A 65 7.99 13.37 19.87
CA ARG A 65 6.79 14.22 19.98
C ARG A 65 5.67 13.80 19.00
N PRO A 66 5.91 13.71 17.67
CA PRO A 66 4.91 13.23 16.72
C PRO A 66 4.49 11.78 16.97
N ARG A 67 5.43 10.90 17.33
CA ARG A 67 5.15 9.49 17.64
C ARG A 67 4.10 9.32 18.72
N ARG A 68 4.17 10.12 19.78
CA ARG A 68 3.25 10.04 20.92
C ARG A 68 1.84 10.56 20.59
N VAL A 69 1.72 11.51 19.67
CA VAL A 69 0.43 11.99 19.14
C VAL A 69 -0.16 10.97 18.17
N TYR A 70 0.67 10.44 17.26
CA TYR A 70 0.27 9.38 16.33
C TYR A 70 -0.27 8.15 17.07
N LEU A 71 0.43 7.66 18.10
CA LEU A 71 -0.02 6.48 18.84
C LEU A 71 -1.38 6.68 19.55
N ARG A 72 -1.73 7.91 19.94
CA ARG A 72 -3.07 8.20 20.50
C ARG A 72 -4.16 8.19 19.44
N LEU A 73 -3.87 8.73 18.25
CA LEU A 73 -4.83 8.73 17.14
C LEU A 73 -4.87 7.39 16.40
N LYS A 74 -3.82 6.57 16.47
CA LYS A 74 -3.69 5.29 15.76
C LYS A 74 -4.94 4.43 15.94
N ARG A 75 -5.44 4.29 17.17
CA ARG A 75 -6.64 3.50 17.45
C ARG A 75 -7.89 4.05 16.73
N ARG A 76 -8.07 5.37 16.67
CA ARG A 76 -9.22 5.97 15.97
C ARG A 76 -9.10 5.83 14.45
N ILE A 77 -7.89 6.01 13.93
CA ILE A 77 -7.58 5.85 12.51
C ILE A 77 -7.78 4.38 12.09
N ASP A 78 -7.27 3.44 12.88
CA ASP A 78 -7.42 2.00 12.63
C ASP A 78 -8.90 1.60 12.61
N ILE A 79 -9.70 2.07 13.57
CA ILE A 79 -11.14 1.79 13.61
C ILE A 79 -11.83 2.39 12.38
N ALA A 80 -11.59 3.66 12.07
CA ALA A 80 -12.20 4.30 10.91
C ALA A 80 -11.85 3.57 9.59
N THR A 81 -10.59 3.20 9.42
CA THR A 81 -10.10 2.47 8.24
C THR A 81 -10.72 1.08 8.18
N ALA A 82 -10.79 0.36 9.30
CA ALA A 82 -11.42 -0.95 9.39
C ALA A 82 -12.93 -0.88 9.10
N THR A 83 -13.62 0.17 9.57
CA THR A 83 -15.03 0.39 9.28
C THR A 83 -15.26 0.63 7.78
N VAL A 84 -14.45 1.50 7.15
CA VAL A 84 -14.58 1.78 5.71
C VAL A 84 -14.26 0.54 4.87
N LEU A 85 -13.14 -0.14 5.15
CA LEU A 85 -12.76 -1.36 4.42
C LEU A 85 -13.76 -2.50 4.65
N GLY A 86 -14.29 -2.65 5.87
CA GLY A 86 -15.33 -3.62 6.19
C GLY A 86 -16.62 -3.34 5.43
N ALA A 87 -17.07 -2.08 5.39
CA ALA A 87 -18.26 -1.67 4.64
C ALA A 87 -18.08 -1.91 3.12
N LEU A 88 -16.91 -1.58 2.57
CA LEU A 88 -16.59 -1.85 1.16
C LEU A 88 -16.54 -3.35 0.86
N GLY A 89 -15.97 -4.16 1.75
CA GLY A 89 -15.95 -5.62 1.62
C GLY A 89 -17.35 -6.23 1.64
N LEU A 90 -18.20 -5.79 2.57
CA LEU A 90 -19.61 -6.20 2.63
C LEU A 90 -20.37 -5.81 1.36
N ARG A 91 -20.17 -4.58 0.88
CA ARG A 91 -20.76 -4.11 -0.39
C ARG A 91 -20.31 -4.96 -1.57
N LEU A 92 -19.03 -5.34 -1.63
CA LEU A 92 -18.49 -6.18 -2.69
C LEU A 92 -19.13 -7.58 -2.67
N ILE A 93 -19.25 -8.21 -1.50
CA ILE A 93 -19.91 -9.52 -1.35
C ILE A 93 -21.38 -9.44 -1.79
N ALA A 94 -22.11 -8.42 -1.34
CA ALA A 94 -23.50 -8.22 -1.72
C ALA A 94 -23.68 -8.04 -3.23
N THR A 95 -22.78 -7.26 -3.85
CA THR A 95 -22.77 -7.04 -5.31
C THR A 95 -22.44 -8.34 -6.06
N SER A 96 -21.49 -9.13 -5.57
CA SER A 96 -21.10 -10.40 -6.18
C SER A 96 -22.14 -11.50 -6.04
N LEU A 97 -22.98 -11.50 -4.98
CA LEU A 97 -24.08 -12.44 -4.79
C LEU A 97 -25.32 -12.11 -5.64
N THR A 98 -25.43 -10.85 -6.07
CA THR A 98 -26.55 -10.36 -6.90
C THR A 98 -26.27 -10.52 -8.41
N ARG A 99 -25.02 -10.86 -8.78
CA ARG A 99 -24.60 -11.19 -10.15
C ARG A 99 -24.60 -12.69 -10.36
#